data_AF-A0AAW0D4L6-F1
#
_entry.id   AF-A0AAW0D4L6-F1
#
_cell.length_a   1.000
_cell.length_b   1.000
_cell.length_c   1.000
_cell.angle_alpha   90.00
_cell.angle_beta   90.00
_cell.angle_gamma   90.00
#
_symmetry.space_group_name_H-M   'P 1'
#
loop_
_entity.id
_entity.type
_entity.pdbx_description
1 polymer ?
#
loop_
_entity_poly.entity_id
_entity_poly.type
_entity_poly.pdbx_seq_one_letter_code
_entity_poly.pdbx_strand_id
1 'polypeptide(L)'
;MHAIYKRRENRFLSTFRGELIGSFILWIMILVGAAIASKPPWGNLSWCWIYLPCRVLTAMLAFAWLCFIFLTILIAIATIFAISNRAFNEPLHGRWDPRASHYGPSMSTRPTSYA
;
A
#
# COMPACT_ATOMS: atom_id res chain seq x y z
N MET A 1 -18.04 -15.38 -26.55
CA MET A 1 -17.74 -15.47 -25.11
C MET A 1 -16.22 -15.48 -24.93
N HIS A 2 -15.59 -14.34 -24.63
CA HIS A 2 -14.14 -14.29 -24.36
C HIS A 2 -13.92 -14.57 -22.86
N ALA A 3 -13.46 -15.78 -22.52
CA ALA A 3 -13.03 -16.10 -21.17
C ALA A 3 -11.54 -15.74 -21.02
N ILE A 4 -11.22 -14.92 -20.02
CA ILE A 4 -9.84 -14.54 -19.70
C ILE A 4 -9.10 -15.81 -19.24
N TYR A 5 -8.25 -16.36 -20.09
CA TYR A 5 -7.62 -17.67 -19.89
C TYR A 5 -6.54 -17.69 -18.80
N LYS A 6 -5.91 -16.55 -18.48
CA LYS A 6 -4.82 -16.51 -17.49
C LYS A 6 -4.66 -15.13 -16.86
N ARG A 7 -5.01 -15.01 -15.57
CA ARG A 7 -4.64 -13.86 -14.74
C ARG A 7 -3.24 -14.11 -14.17
N ARG A 8 -2.25 -13.33 -14.60
CA ARG A 8 -0.90 -13.39 -14.02
C ARG A 8 -0.87 -12.55 -12.75
N GLU A 9 -1.12 -13.19 -11.62
CA GLU A 9 -1.05 -12.57 -10.30
C GLU A 9 0.30 -12.94 -9.67
N ASN A 10 1.17 -11.94 -9.46
CA ASN A 10 2.45 -12.16 -8.80
C ASN A 10 2.17 -12.39 -7.31
N ARG A 11 2.30 -13.65 -6.87
CA ARG A 11 1.94 -14.09 -5.50
C ARG A 11 2.52 -13.22 -4.38
N PHE A 12 3.70 -12.63 -4.56
CA PHE A 12 4.35 -11.80 -3.53
C PHE A 12 3.80 -10.37 -3.42
N LEU A 13 3.34 -9.77 -4.52
CA LEU A 13 2.65 -8.47 -4.51
C LEU A 13 1.17 -8.63 -4.18
N SER A 14 0.61 -9.82 -4.37
CA SER A 14 -0.81 -10.06 -4.12
C SER A 14 -1.15 -10.37 -2.66
N THR A 15 -0.16 -10.50 -1.78
CA THR A 15 -0.35 -10.80 -0.35
C THR A 15 -0.48 -9.53 0.47
N PHE A 16 -1.32 -9.55 1.51
CA PHE A 16 -1.50 -8.46 2.47
C PHE A 16 -0.17 -7.89 3.00
N ARG A 17 0.77 -8.78 3.38
CA ARG A 17 2.14 -8.40 3.78
C ARG A 17 2.88 -7.59 2.73
N GLY A 18 2.79 -7.96 1.45
CA GLY A 18 3.49 -7.26 0.36
C GLY A 18 2.99 -5.83 0.21
N GLU A 19 1.67 -5.65 0.24
CA GLU A 19 1.01 -4.35 0.17
C GLU A 19 1.31 -3.47 1.39
N LEU A 20 1.37 -4.06 2.59
CA LEU A 20 1.75 -3.36 3.82
C LEU A 20 3.21 -2.88 3.77
N ILE A 21 4.13 -3.72 3.29
CA ILE A 21 5.55 -3.37 3.13
C ILE A 21 5.70 -2.28 2.07
N GLY A 22 5.01 -2.39 0.93
CA GLY A 22 5.02 -1.37 -0.11
C GLY A 22 4.52 -0.03 0.41
N SER A 23 3.39 -0.03 1.13
CA SER A 23 2.83 1.16 1.78
C SER A 23 3.78 1.76 2.81
N PHE A 24 4.50 0.93 3.58
CA PHE A 24 5.50 1.38 4.55
C PHE A 24 6.73 2.02 3.89
N ILE A 25 7.22 1.46 2.78
CA ILE A 25 8.33 2.06 2.01
C ILE A 25 7.91 3.42 1.45
N LEU A 26 6.72 3.50 0.85
CA LEU A 26 6.17 4.77 0.36
C LEU A 26 6.02 5.81 1.47
N TRP A 27 5.58 5.37 2.65
CA TRP A 27 5.47 6.20 3.85
C TRP A 27 6.81 6.79 4.28
N ILE A 28 7.90 6.00 4.28
CA ILE A 28 9.24 6.51 4.58
C ILE A 28 9.71 7.48 3.49
N MET A 29 9.54 7.12 2.21
CA MET A 29 9.99 7.98 1.10
C MET A 29 9.31 9.35 1.14
N ILE A 30 8.00 9.41 1.40
CA ILE A 30 7.28 10.68 1.48
C ILE A 30 7.66 11.49 2.73
N LEU A 31 7.87 10.83 3.89
CA LEU A 31 8.30 11.49 5.12
C LEU A 31 9.67 12.15 4.93
N VAL A 32 10.65 11.41 4.39
CA VAL A 32 12.00 11.93 4.17
C VAL A 32 11.99 13.06 3.14
N GLY A 33 11.24 12.89 2.04
CA GLY A 33 11.08 13.93 1.02
C GLY A 33 10.46 15.21 1.58
N ALA A 34 9.37 15.10 2.33
CA ALA A 34 8.70 16.23 2.97
C ALA A 34 9.60 16.91 4.01
N ALA A 35 10.32 16.14 4.82
CA ALA A 35 11.23 16.67 5.84
C ALA A 35 12.42 17.44 5.24
N ILE A 36 12.95 17.00 4.10
CA ILE A 36 14.01 17.72 3.39
C ILE A 36 13.43 18.99 2.74
N ALA A 37 12.27 18.90 2.10
CA ALA A 37 11.61 20.04 1.47
C ALA A 37 11.20 21.14 2.46
N SER A 38 10.87 20.78 3.71
CA SER A 38 10.55 21.73 4.78
C SER A 38 11.77 22.46 5.36
N LYS A 39 13.01 22.09 4.99
CA LYS A 39 14.23 22.74 5.49
C LYS A 39 14.65 23.93 4.61
N PRO A 40 15.44 24.89 5.17
CA PRO A 40 16.02 25.98 4.38
C PRO A 40 16.85 25.44 3.20
N PRO A 41 16.78 26.06 2.01
CA PRO A 41 16.14 27.36 1.72
C PRO A 41 14.64 27.30 1.39
N TRP A 42 14.03 26.11 1.33
CA TRP A 42 12.68 25.90 0.77
C TRP A 42 11.54 25.81 1.81
N GLY A 43 11.85 25.99 3.10
CA GLY A 43 10.87 25.82 4.17
C GLY A 43 9.92 27.01 4.39
N ASN A 44 10.45 28.24 4.40
CA ASN A 44 9.67 29.45 4.68
C ASN A 44 9.60 30.35 3.44
N LEU A 45 8.65 30.05 2.55
CA LEU A 45 8.43 30.80 1.31
C LEU A 45 7.40 31.92 1.44
N SER A 46 6.96 32.29 2.65
CA SER A 46 5.92 33.32 2.84
C SER A 46 6.29 34.66 2.16
N TRP A 47 7.58 35.00 2.13
CA TRP A 47 8.10 36.20 1.48
C TRP A 47 8.05 36.16 -0.07
N CYS A 48 7.99 34.97 -0.67
CA CYS A 48 8.00 34.76 -2.13
C CYS A 48 6.60 34.51 -2.72
N TRP A 49 5.53 34.60 -1.94
CA TRP A 49 4.17 34.30 -2.41
C TRP A 49 3.65 35.22 -3.52
N ILE A 50 4.36 36.29 -3.87
CA ILE A 50 4.03 37.10 -5.05
C ILE A 50 4.30 36.34 -6.36
N TYR A 51 5.24 35.39 -6.37
CA TYR A 51 5.59 34.60 -7.54
C TYR A 51 4.81 33.29 -7.57
N LEU A 52 4.20 32.99 -8.73
CA LEU A 52 3.49 31.75 -9.01
C LEU A 52 4.28 30.46 -8.65
N PRO A 53 5.60 30.32 -8.95
CA PRO A 53 6.35 29.13 -8.56
C PRO A 53 6.32 28.87 -7.05
N CYS A 54 6.49 29.91 -6.23
CA CYS A 54 6.52 29.79 -4.78
C CYS A 54 5.18 29.28 -4.20
N ARG A 55 4.04 29.63 -4.82
CA ARG A 55 2.71 29.10 -4.44
C ARG A 55 2.58 27.62 -4.80
N VAL A 56 3.04 27.23 -5.98
CA VAL A 56 2.99 25.83 -6.45
C VAL A 56 3.84 24.94 -5.55
N LEU A 57 5.07 25.36 -5.21
CA LEU A 57 5.93 24.61 -4.30
C LEU A 57 5.27 24.42 -2.92
N THR A 58 4.65 25.48 -2.38
CA THR A 58 3.96 25.42 -1.09
C THR A 58 2.76 24.47 -1.15
N ALA A 59 1.98 24.51 -2.23
CA ALA A 59 0.86 23.59 -2.43
C ALA A 59 1.34 22.13 -2.53
N MET A 60 2.40 21.85 -3.29
CA MET A 60 2.97 20.50 -3.39
C MET A 60 3.47 19.99 -2.03
N LEU A 61 4.08 20.84 -1.21
CA LEU A 61 4.50 20.47 0.15
C LEU A 61 3.29 20.14 1.05
N ALA A 62 2.22 20.94 0.97
CA ALA A 62 0.98 20.66 1.69
C ALA A 62 0.37 19.31 1.26
N PHE A 63 0.34 19.02 -0.04
CA PHE A 63 -0.11 17.73 -0.56
C PHE A 63 0.78 16.57 -0.09
N ALA A 64 2.09 16.75 0.01
CA ALA A 64 2.99 15.73 0.53
C ALA A 64 2.66 15.36 1.99
N TRP A 65 2.40 16.38 2.84
CA TRP A 65 1.97 16.17 4.22
C TRP A 65 0.58 15.53 4.34
N LEU A 66 -0.36 15.90 3.46
CA LEU A 66 -1.66 15.22 3.40
C LEU A 66 -1.50 13.76 2.99
N CYS A 67 -0.67 13.47 1.98
CA CYS A 67 -0.39 12.11 1.51
C CYS A 67 0.24 11.26 2.64
N PHE A 68 1.14 11.84 3.42
CA PHE A 68 1.70 11.22 4.62
C PHE A 68 0.60 10.83 5.63
N ILE A 69 -0.31 11.74 5.96
CA ILE A 69 -1.44 11.48 6.89
C ILE A 69 -2.38 10.41 6.33
N PHE A 70 -2.70 10.44 5.04
CA PHE A 70 -3.53 9.40 4.44
C PHE A 70 -2.85 8.02 4.50
N LEU A 71 -1.55 7.95 4.21
CA LEU A 71 -0.80 6.70 4.31
C LEU A 71 -0.69 6.19 5.75
N THR A 72 -0.52 7.06 6.76
CA THR A 72 -0.53 6.61 8.16
C THR A 72 -1.86 5.98 8.54
N ILE A 73 -2.98 6.58 8.12
CA ILE A 73 -4.33 6.06 8.40
C ILE A 73 -4.52 4.71 7.70
N LEU A 74 -4.14 4.58 6.43
CA LEU A 74 -4.26 3.32 5.69
C LEU A 74 -3.43 2.21 6.33
N ILE A 75 -2.18 2.49 6.72
CA ILE A 75 -1.32 1.54 7.43
C ILE A 75 -1.94 1.16 8.78
N ALA A 76 -2.49 2.11 9.53
CA ALA A 76 -3.12 1.85 10.82
C ALA A 76 -4.34 0.91 10.68
N ILE A 77 -5.24 1.20 9.74
CA ILE A 77 -6.42 0.34 9.49
C ILE A 77 -5.97 -1.04 9.00
N ALA A 78 -5.01 -1.10 8.08
CA ALA A 78 -4.48 -2.35 7.56
C ALA A 78 -3.83 -3.21 8.67
N THR A 79 -3.02 -2.61 9.53
CA THR A 79 -2.39 -3.33 10.64
C THR A 79 -3.41 -3.84 11.64
N ILE A 80 -4.41 -3.03 12.03
CA ILE A 80 -5.50 -3.46 12.92
C ILE A 80 -6.25 -4.65 12.32
N PHE A 81 -6.61 -4.57 11.03
CA PHE A 81 -7.29 -5.65 10.32
C PHE A 81 -6.46 -6.94 10.30
N ALA A 82 -5.16 -6.83 10.01
CA ALA A 82 -4.26 -7.97 9.92
C ALA A 82 -4.02 -8.64 11.28
N ILE A 83 -3.93 -7.85 12.35
CA ILE A 83 -3.77 -8.37 13.71
C ILE A 83 -5.07 -9.07 14.16
N SER A 84 -6.22 -8.44 13.94
CA SER A 84 -7.53 -8.98 14.33
C SER A 84 -7.84 -10.31 13.63
N ASN A 85 -7.55 -10.40 12.33
CA ASN A 85 -7.88 -11.58 11.52
C ASN A 85 -6.71 -12.57 11.36
N ARG A 86 -5.52 -12.27 11.90
CA ARG A 86 -4.26 -13.02 11.66
C ARG A 86 -3.96 -13.29 10.16
N ALA A 87 -4.46 -12.41 9.29
CA ALA A 87 -4.54 -12.60 7.83
C ALA A 87 -3.27 -12.20 7.05
N PHE A 88 -2.09 -12.18 7.68
CA PHE A 88 -0.89 -11.58 7.10
C PHE A 88 -0.39 -12.25 5.80
N ASN A 89 -0.69 -13.54 5.60
CA ASN A 89 -0.26 -14.31 4.43
C ASN A 89 -1.39 -14.56 3.43
N GLU A 90 -2.55 -13.97 3.64
CA GLU A 90 -3.70 -14.14 2.75
C GLU A 90 -3.64 -13.15 1.57
N PRO A 91 -4.11 -13.56 0.38
CA PRO A 91 -4.13 -12.71 -0.79
C PRO A 91 -5.19 -11.60 -0.66
N LEU A 92 -4.81 -10.34 -0.86
CA LEU A 92 -5.68 -9.15 -0.72
C LEU A 92 -6.80 -9.11 -1.77
N HIS A 93 -6.61 -9.81 -2.90
CA HIS A 93 -7.52 -9.84 -4.04
C HIS A 93 -7.99 -11.26 -4.39
N GLY A 94 -7.62 -12.24 -3.58
CA GLY A 94 -8.16 -13.59 -3.69
C GLY A 94 -9.61 -13.53 -3.24
N ARG A 95 -10.53 -13.84 -4.16
CA ARG A 95 -11.98 -13.86 -3.92
C ARG A 95 -12.24 -14.49 -2.55
N TRP A 96 -12.56 -13.67 -1.55
CA TRP A 96 -13.17 -14.13 -0.30
C TRP A 96 -14.55 -14.60 -0.71
N ASP A 97 -14.63 -15.85 -1.20
CA ASP A 97 -15.84 -16.41 -1.76
C ASP A 97 -16.91 -16.27 -0.67
N PRO A 98 -17.97 -15.46 -0.85
CA PRO A 98 -18.97 -15.23 0.20
C PRO A 98 -19.70 -16.52 0.61
N ARG A 99 -19.47 -17.62 -0.13
CA ARG A 99 -20.03 -18.96 0.06
C ARG A 99 -19.04 -19.99 0.63
N ALA A 100 -17.77 -19.62 0.85
CA ALA A 100 -16.77 -20.53 1.42
C ALA A 100 -16.50 -20.17 2.89
N SER A 101 -17.31 -20.73 3.79
CA SER A 101 -17.15 -20.60 5.25
C SER A 101 -16.17 -21.61 5.87
N HIS A 102 -15.43 -22.37 5.06
CA HIS A 102 -14.47 -23.35 5.55
C HIS A 102 -13.06 -23.07 5.02
N TYR A 103 -12.12 -22.86 5.94
CA TYR A 103 -10.70 -23.07 5.69
C TYR A 103 -10.49 -24.56 5.39
N GLY A 104 -10.40 -24.91 4.10
CA GLY A 104 -10.02 -26.25 3.69
C GLY A 104 -8.59 -26.54 4.17
N PRO A 105 -8.31 -27.74 4.74
CA PRO A 105 -6.96 -28.07 5.18
C PRO A 105 -6.00 -28.02 4.00
N SER A 106 -4.79 -27.52 4.28
CA SER A 106 -3.68 -27.41 3.34
C SER A 106 -3.53 -28.67 2.49
N MET A 107 -3.92 -28.58 1.22
CA MET A 107 -3.75 -29.66 0.25
C MET A 107 -2.25 -29.79 -0.05
N SER A 108 -1.58 -30.61 0.76
CA SER A 108 -0.23 -31.10 0.52
C SER A 108 -0.21 -31.74 -0.87
N THR A 109 0.45 -31.08 -1.81
CA THR A 109 0.66 -31.59 -3.16
C THR A 109 1.62 -32.77 -3.09
N ARG A 110 1.09 -33.99 -3.09
CA ARG A 110 1.86 -35.17 -3.46
C ARG A 110 1.24 -35.74 -4.74
N PRO A 111 1.94 -35.71 -5.89
CA PRO A 111 1.43 -36.36 -7.09
C PRO A 111 1.55 -37.88 -6.89
N THR A 112 0.41 -38.57 -6.80
CA THR A 112 0.37 -40.03 -6.97
C THR A 112 0.53 -40.33 -8.45
N SER A 113 1.68 -40.90 -8.82
CA SER A 113 1.89 -41.55 -10.11
C SER A 113 0.80 -42.59 -10.35
N TYR A 114 0.18 -42.54 -11.53
CA TYR A 114 -0.69 -43.60 -12.03
C TYR A 114 0.19 -44.74 -12.56
N ALA A 115 -0.10 -45.97 -12.11
CA ALA A 115 0.35 -47.22 -12.73
C ALA A 115 -0.68 -47.67 -13.77
#